data_AF-A0A947UNN0-F1
#
_entry.id   AF-A0A947UNN0-F1
#
_cell.length_a   1.000
_cell.length_b   1.000
_cell.length_c   1.000
_cell.angle_alpha   90.00
_cell.angle_beta   90.00
_cell.angle_gamma   90.00
#
_symmetry.space_group_name_H-M   'P 1'
#
loop_
_entity.id
_entity.type
_entity.pdbx_description
1 polymer ?
#
loop_
_entity_poly.entity_id
_entity_poly.type
_entity_poly.pdbx_seq_one_letter_code
_entity_poly.pdbx_strand_id
1 'polypeptide(L)'
;MTTETTLATPGFNELGLAEPIMRAIADAGYTTPTPIQAQAIPQVLQGGDLLAAAQTGTGKTAGFTLPILHHLSTRAAQAQKPGRPRCPILVPTRELAAQVEES
;
A
#
# COMPACT_ATOMS: atom_id res chain seq x y z
N MET A 1 -7.04 -23.52 -24.98
CA MET A 1 -8.07 -22.76 -24.23
C MET A 1 -7.70 -22.79 -22.77
N THR A 2 -6.92 -21.80 -22.32
CA THR A 2 -6.66 -21.60 -20.89
C THR A 2 -7.90 -20.94 -20.30
N THR A 3 -8.58 -21.64 -19.39
CA THR A 3 -9.66 -21.09 -18.60
C THR A 3 -9.07 -20.00 -17.71
N GLU A 4 -9.35 -18.74 -18.05
CA GLU A 4 -9.16 -17.60 -17.15
C GLU A 4 -10.10 -17.82 -15.96
N THR A 5 -9.54 -18.30 -14.84
CA THR A 5 -10.25 -18.28 -13.56
C THR A 5 -10.42 -16.82 -13.18
N THR A 6 -11.62 -16.27 -13.39
CA THR A 6 -12.05 -14.98 -12.81
C THR A 6 -12.08 -15.14 -11.29
N LEU A 7 -10.92 -15.00 -10.65
CA LEU A 7 -10.82 -14.86 -9.21
C LEU A 7 -11.52 -13.56 -8.86
N ALA A 8 -12.58 -13.62 -8.06
CA ALA A 8 -13.21 -12.43 -7.51
C ALA A 8 -12.12 -11.60 -6.82
N THR A 9 -11.97 -10.33 -7.22
CA THR A 9 -11.01 -9.43 -6.59
C THR A 9 -11.45 -9.20 -5.14
N PRO A 10 -10.62 -9.53 -4.14
CA PRO A 10 -10.97 -9.34 -2.74
C PRO A 10 -11.22 -7.85 -2.44
N GLY A 11 -12.17 -7.56 -1.56
CA GLY A 11 -12.38 -6.18 -1.07
C GLY A 11 -11.23 -5.72 -0.18
N PHE A 12 -11.10 -4.40 0.06
CA PHE A 12 -10.07 -3.86 0.96
C PHE A 12 -10.12 -4.47 2.38
N ASN A 13 -11.32 -4.79 2.85
CA ASN A 13 -11.58 -5.43 4.13
C ASN A 13 -10.97 -6.84 4.25
N GLU A 14 -10.71 -7.51 3.12
CA GLU A 14 -10.10 -8.84 3.08
C GLU A 14 -8.57 -8.78 2.99
N LEU A 15 -7.98 -7.58 2.83
CA LEU A 15 -6.53 -7.42 2.66
C LEU A 15 -5.73 -7.34 3.97
N GLY A 16 -6.40 -7.43 5.13
CA GLY A 16 -5.72 -7.47 6.44
C GLY A 16 -5.18 -6.12 6.95
N LEU A 17 -5.70 -5.01 6.42
CA LEU A 17 -5.32 -3.66 6.86
C LEU A 17 -5.92 -3.32 8.24
N ALA A 18 -5.30 -2.36 8.93
CA ALA A 18 -5.75 -1.95 10.25
C ALA A 18 -7.01 -1.07 10.14
N GLU A 19 -7.90 -1.14 11.14
CA GLU A 19 -9.17 -0.41 11.16
C GLU A 19 -9.05 1.11 10.87
N PRO A 20 -8.05 1.86 11.43
CA PRO A 20 -7.89 3.28 11.08
C PRO A 20 -7.60 3.52 9.60
N ILE A 21 -6.89 2.59 8.96
CA ILE A 21 -6.55 2.67 7.53
C ILE A 21 -7.79 2.37 6.69
N MET A 22 -8.60 1.39 7.10
CA MET A 22 -9.87 1.08 6.43
C MET A 22 -10.83 2.27 6.44
N ARG A 23 -10.89 3.02 7.54
CA ARG A 23 -11.66 4.27 7.60
C ARG A 23 -11.11 5.32 6.64
N ALA A 24 -9.80 5.54 6.64
CA ALA A 24 -9.17 6.50 5.73
C ALA A 24 -9.39 6.14 4.25
N ILE A 25 -9.36 4.86 3.90
CA ILE A 25 -9.68 4.35 2.55
C ILE A 25 -11.14 4.71 2.18
N ALA A 26 -12.08 4.48 3.09
CA ALA A 26 -13.48 4.81 2.88
C ALA A 26 -13.71 6.33 2.74
N ASP A 27 -13.08 7.13 3.61
CA ASP A 27 -13.16 8.59 3.60
C ASP A 27 -12.54 9.19 2.32
N ALA A 28 -11.48 8.57 1.79
CA ALA A 28 -10.87 8.90 0.50
C ALA A 28 -11.73 8.47 -0.70
N GLY A 29 -12.84 7.75 -0.49
CA GLY A 29 -13.74 7.28 -1.54
C GLY A 29 -13.24 6.06 -2.32
N TYR A 30 -12.25 5.34 -1.78
CA TYR A 30 -11.78 4.09 -2.39
C TYR A 30 -12.73 2.93 -2.05
N THR A 31 -13.22 2.25 -3.08
CA THR A 31 -14.21 1.18 -2.92
C THR A 31 -13.62 -0.20 -3.21
N THR A 32 -12.90 -0.35 -4.31
CA THR A 32 -12.35 -1.63 -4.77
C THR A 32 -10.84 -1.49 -4.99
N PRO A 33 -10.01 -2.41 -4.45
CA PRO A 33 -8.58 -2.37 -4.71
C PRO A 33 -8.30 -2.67 -6.18
N THR A 34 -7.28 -2.01 -6.73
CA THR A 34 -6.81 -2.35 -8.07
C THR A 34 -6.11 -3.72 -8.06
N PRO A 35 -5.97 -4.42 -9.21
CA PRO A 35 -5.32 -5.74 -9.24
C PRO A 35 -3.92 -5.74 -8.63
N ILE A 36 -3.15 -4.67 -8.83
CA ILE A 36 -1.80 -4.55 -8.24
C ILE A 36 -1.85 -4.36 -6.73
N GLN A 37 -2.85 -3.65 -6.19
CA GLN A 37 -3.04 -3.48 -4.75
C GLN A 37 -3.46 -4.79 -4.08
N ALA A 38 -4.43 -5.50 -4.67
CA ALA A 38 -4.92 -6.79 -4.16
C ALA A 38 -3.80 -7.84 -4.09
N GLN A 39 -2.85 -7.80 -5.03
CA GLN A 39 -1.68 -8.70 -5.04
C GLN A 39 -0.56 -8.22 -4.11
N ALA A 40 -0.25 -6.91 -4.10
CA ALA A 40 0.90 -6.36 -3.38
C ALA A 40 0.67 -6.27 -1.86
N ILE A 41 -0.50 -5.78 -1.44
CA ILE A 41 -0.77 -5.44 -0.03
C ILE A 41 -0.55 -6.65 0.89
N PRO A 42 -1.11 -7.84 0.62
CA PRO A 42 -0.89 -9.00 1.49
C PRO A 42 0.58 -9.43 1.56
N GLN A 43 1.33 -9.31 0.46
CA GLN A 43 2.75 -9.67 0.41
C GLN A 43 3.61 -8.74 1.28
N VAL A 44 3.34 -7.43 1.23
CA VAL A 44 4.05 -6.44 2.07
C VAL A 44 3.66 -6.60 3.55
N LEU A 45 2.40 -6.93 3.86
CA LEU A 45 1.98 -7.21 5.23
C LEU A 45 2.68 -8.42 5.85
N GLN A 46 2.98 -9.45 5.04
CA GLN A 46 3.77 -10.61 5.47
C GLN A 46 5.24 -10.26 5.77
N GLY A 47 5.71 -9.08 5.36
CA GLY A 47 7.05 -8.59 5.63
C GLY A 47 8.11 -9.11 4.65
N GLY A 48 7.70 -9.62 3.50
CA GLY A 48 8.62 -10.04 2.42
C GLY A 48 9.03 -8.88 1.51
N ASP A 49 10.08 -9.11 0.71
CA ASP A 49 10.47 -8.21 -0.36
C ASP A 49 9.54 -8.37 -1.57
N LEU A 50 9.19 -7.25 -2.21
CA LEU A 50 8.26 -7.24 -3.34
C LEU A 50 8.84 -6.44 -4.51
N LEU A 51 8.80 -7.05 -5.70
CA LEU A 51 8.92 -6.35 -6.98
C LEU A 51 7.54 -6.27 -7.63
N ALA A 52 7.01 -5.06 -7.77
CA ALA A 52 5.70 -4.80 -8.36
C ALA A 52 5.84 -4.05 -9.69
N ALA A 53 5.29 -4.63 -10.77
CA ALA A 53 5.24 -4.01 -12.09
C ALA A 53 3.79 -3.83 -12.54
N ALA A 54 3.41 -2.60 -12.86
CA ALA A 54 2.10 -2.28 -13.43
C ALA A 54 2.18 -0.95 -14.21
N GLN A 55 1.19 -0.70 -15.06
CA GLN A 55 1.09 0.55 -15.82
C GLN A 55 0.99 1.78 -14.89
N THR A 56 1.43 2.95 -15.35
CA THR A 56 1.23 4.21 -14.62
C THR A 56 -0.25 4.48 -14.38
N GLY A 57 -0.60 5.06 -13.22
CA GLY A 57 -1.98 5.37 -12.87
C GLY A 57 -2.80 4.19 -12.31
N THR A 58 -2.22 3.01 -12.10
CA THR A 58 -2.94 1.83 -11.59
C THR A 58 -2.96 1.71 -10.05
N GLY A 59 -2.65 2.79 -9.33
CA GLY A 59 -2.69 2.81 -7.86
C GLY A 59 -1.53 2.09 -7.15
N LYS A 60 -0.36 1.97 -7.80
CA LYS A 60 0.84 1.36 -7.19
C LYS A 60 1.26 2.03 -5.88
N THR A 61 1.09 3.36 -5.77
CA THR A 61 1.43 4.13 -4.57
C THR A 61 0.70 3.60 -3.35
N ALA A 62 -0.64 3.54 -3.40
CA ALA A 62 -1.44 2.94 -2.33
C ALA A 62 -1.10 1.45 -2.09
N GLY A 63 -0.66 0.72 -3.13
CA GLY A 63 -0.23 -0.68 -3.01
C GLY A 63 0.95 -0.91 -2.06
N PHE A 64 1.86 0.06 -1.91
CA PHE A 64 2.93 -0.01 -0.91
C PHE A 64 2.65 0.88 0.32
N THR A 65 2.01 2.05 0.16
CA THR A 65 1.81 2.99 1.26
C THR A 65 0.86 2.46 2.33
N LEU A 66 -0.26 1.85 1.93
CA LEU A 66 -1.24 1.30 2.87
C LEU A 66 -0.65 0.22 3.82
N PRO A 67 0.06 -0.82 3.33
CA PRO A 67 0.67 -1.80 4.21
C PRO A 67 1.85 -1.24 5.02
N ILE A 68 2.56 -0.22 4.53
CA ILE A 68 3.59 0.47 5.31
C ILE A 68 2.95 1.24 6.48
N LEU A 69 1.88 1.99 6.24
CA LEU A 69 1.14 2.68 7.30
C LEU A 69 0.56 1.70 8.32
N HIS A 70 0.12 0.51 7.88
CA HIS A 70 -0.28 -0.57 8.78
C HIS A 70 0.87 -0.98 9.69
N HIS A 71 2.05 -1.27 9.15
CA HIS A 71 3.21 -1.63 9.96
C HIS A 71 3.63 -0.51 10.92
N LEU A 72 3.59 0.74 10.49
CA LEU A 72 3.97 1.90 11.29
C LEU A 72 2.99 2.23 12.42
N SER A 73 1.72 1.86 12.27
CA SER A 73 0.65 2.06 13.27
C SER A 73 0.55 0.91 14.28
N THR A 74 0.82 -0.32 13.85
CA THR A 74 0.68 -1.53 14.69
C THR A 74 1.95 -1.88 15.46
N ARG A 75 3.12 -1.59 14.91
CA ARG A 75 4.38 -1.82 15.63
C ARG A 75 4.58 -0.71 16.65
N ALA A 76 4.71 -1.11 17.92
CA ALA A 76 5.05 -0.20 19.01
C ALA A 76 6.22 0.68 18.56
N ALA A 77 5.99 1.99 18.49
CA ALA A 77 7.03 2.92 18.09
C ALA A 77 8.15 2.78 19.12
N GLN A 78 9.27 2.14 18.74
CA GLN A 78 10.53 2.42 19.40
C GLN A 78 10.65 3.94 19.38
N ALA A 79 10.78 4.54 20.57
CA ALA A 79 10.66 5.99 20.79
C ALA A 79 11.20 6.75 19.58
N GLN A 80 10.32 7.52 18.94
CA GLN A 80 10.61 8.18 17.68
C GLN A 80 11.81 9.12 17.91
N LYS A 81 12.99 8.71 17.44
CA LYS A 81 14.23 9.47 17.66
C LYS A 81 14.35 10.54 16.56
N PRO A 82 14.67 11.79 16.91
CA PRO A 82 14.97 12.81 15.91
C PRO A 82 16.04 12.32 14.92
N GLY A 83 15.83 12.60 13.63
CA GLY A 83 16.78 12.23 12.57
C GLY A 83 16.80 10.75 12.17
N ARG A 84 15.84 9.92 12.61
CA ARG A 84 15.77 8.49 12.26
C ARG A 84 14.46 8.14 11.55
N PRO A 85 14.37 8.33 10.22
CA PRO A 85 13.18 7.93 9.46
C PRO A 85 12.96 6.41 9.57
N ARG A 86 11.71 5.99 9.74
CA ARG A 86 11.32 4.57 9.86
C ARG A 86 11.12 3.88 8.51
N CYS A 87 10.81 4.66 7.47
CA CYS A 87 10.52 4.16 6.13
C CYS A 87 10.98 5.18 5.08
N PRO A 88 12.20 5.04 4.52
CA PRO A 88 12.63 5.87 3.41
C PRO A 88 11.92 5.45 2.11
N ILE A 89 11.35 6.41 1.39
CA ILE A 89 10.81 6.20 0.04
C ILE A 89 11.76 6.88 -0.94
N LEU A 90 12.24 6.13 -1.94
CA LEU A 90 13.16 6.64 -2.95
C LEU A 90 12.43 6.81 -4.27
N VAL A 91 12.59 7.99 -4.87
CA VAL A 91 12.01 8.35 -6.16
C VAL A 91 13.08 9.03 -7.03
N PRO A 92 13.01 8.89 -8.37
CA PRO A 92 14.08 9.35 -9.24
C PRO A 92 14.07 10.87 -9.50
N THR A 93 12.95 11.56 -9.24
CA THR A 93 12.82 13.00 -9.49
C THR A 93 12.12 13.72 -8.35
N ARG A 94 12.33 15.04 -8.26
CA ARG A 94 11.74 15.90 -7.22
C ARG A 94 10.23 16.03 -7.39
N GLU A 95 9.75 16.06 -8.62
CA GLU A 95 8.33 16.16 -8.96
C GLU A 95 7.58 14.91 -8.52
N LEU A 96 8.18 13.74 -8.69
CA LEU A 96 7.62 12.49 -8.16
C LEU A 96 7.66 12.45 -6.64
N ALA A 97 8.66 13.05 -6.00
CA ALA A 97 8.70 13.17 -4.54
C ALA A 97 7.51 13.99 -4.03
N ALA A 98 7.24 15.14 -4.65
CA ALA A 98 6.10 15.98 -4.31
C ALA A 98 4.75 15.25 -4.53
N GLN A 99 4.62 14.49 -5.61
CA GLN A 99 3.40 13.69 -5.85
C GLN A 99 3.20 12.59 -4.79
N VAL A 100 4.28 11.94 -4.36
CA VAL A 100 4.21 10.93 -3.30
C VAL A 100 3.90 11.57 -1.94
N GLU A 101 4.36 12.80 -1.69
CA GLU A 101 4.05 13.56 -0.46
C GLU A 101 2.57 13.94 -0.35
N GLU A 102 1.92 14.26 -1.48
CA GLU A 102 0.50 14.64 -1.53
C GLU A 102 -0.47 13.42 -1.54
N SER A 103 0.06 12.21 -1.74
CA SER A 103 -0.73 10.97 -1.90
C SER A 103 -1.34 10.42 -0.61
#